data_AF-A0A519D5A9-F1
#
_entry.id   AF-A0A519D5A9-F1
#
_cell.length_a   1.000
_cell.length_b   1.000
_cell.length_c   1.000
_cell.angle_alpha   90.00
_cell.angle_beta   90.00
_cell.angle_gamma   90.00
#
_symmetry.space_group_name_H-M   'P 1'
#
loop_
_entity.id
_entity.type
_entity.pdbx_description
1 polymer ?
#
loop_
_entity_poly.entity_id
_entity_poly.type
_entity_poly.pdbx_seq_one_letter_code
_entity_poly.pdbx_strand_id
1 'polypeptide(L)'
;MGGLEMVDRREKLQQLLDGELDPSEIISDPTLASLAERIYGMDIKALLTEKGIEMPSGESPSPSSTSLIEVIPSSNLPPPGPLGELPALEQTSAASRNTLFILLGVLALSVALLNLVMGLGELYNPCTTDWCANNSKFIWLAPHQLTQDGGWGSVGAAGIPDYAMIGGGLILTLLGLRKKA
;
A
#
# COMPACT_ATOMS: atom_id res chain seq x y z
N MET A 1 7.95 45.86 3.66
CA MET A 1 6.93 45.92 2.58
C MET A 1 6.77 44.53 1.95
N GLY A 2 6.29 43.52 2.70
CA GLY A 2 6.20 42.12 2.22
C GLY A 2 4.93 41.38 2.63
N GLY A 3 3.96 42.08 3.23
CA GLY A 3 2.68 41.50 3.64
C GLY A 3 1.63 41.48 2.53
N LEU A 4 1.72 42.39 1.56
CA LEU A 4 0.76 42.51 0.46
C LEU A 4 0.91 41.40 -0.60
N GLU A 5 2.14 40.98 -0.92
CA GLU A 5 2.38 39.86 -1.87
C GLU A 5 1.88 38.49 -1.37
N MET A 6 1.83 38.28 -0.05
CA MET A 6 1.42 37.00 0.54
C MET A 6 -0.10 36.84 0.63
N VAL A 7 -0.86 37.93 0.55
CA VAL A 7 -2.33 37.91 0.46
C VAL A 7 -2.74 37.66 -0.98
N ASP A 8 -2.10 38.34 -1.92
CA ASP A 8 -2.32 38.17 -3.37
C ASP A 8 -2.08 36.73 -3.85
N ARG A 9 -1.01 36.08 -3.35
CA ARG A 9 -0.75 34.65 -3.64
C ARG A 9 -1.83 33.70 -3.11
N ARG A 10 -2.46 34.01 -1.97
CA ARG A 10 -3.51 33.15 -1.41
C ARG A 10 -4.82 33.29 -2.16
N GLU A 11 -5.15 34.49 -2.62
CA GLU A 11 -6.34 34.76 -3.41
C GLU A 11 -6.23 34.07 -4.79
N LYS A 12 -5.06 34.15 -5.45
CA LYS A 12 -4.79 33.42 -6.70
C LYS A 12 -4.85 31.89 -6.54
N LEU A 13 -4.42 31.35 -5.39
CA LEU A 13 -4.52 29.92 -5.09
C LEU A 13 -5.97 29.46 -4.86
N GLN A 14 -6.79 30.33 -4.29
CA GLN A 14 -8.20 30.05 -4.08
C GLN A 14 -8.98 30.06 -5.41
N GLN A 15 -8.60 30.97 -6.32
CA GLN A 15 -9.16 31.07 -7.67
C GLN A 15 -8.78 29.89 -8.58
N LEU A 16 -7.61 29.27 -8.38
CA LEU A 16 -7.21 28.00 -9.01
C LEU A 16 -8.08 26.81 -8.58
N LEU A 17 -8.56 26.83 -7.33
CA LEU A 17 -9.42 25.78 -6.78
C LEU A 17 -10.88 25.92 -7.25
N ASP A 18 -11.32 27.15 -7.51
CA ASP A 18 -12.67 27.46 -7.98
C ASP A 18 -12.85 27.31 -9.50
N GLY A 19 -11.76 27.04 -10.24
CA GLY A 19 -11.82 26.69 -11.68
C GLY A 19 -11.98 27.89 -12.62
N GLU A 20 -11.78 29.11 -12.12
CA GLU A 20 -11.93 30.38 -12.85
C GLU A 20 -10.56 31.03 -13.10
N LEU A 21 -9.62 30.29 -13.70
CA LEU A 21 -8.35 30.86 -14.14
C LEU A 21 -8.16 30.75 -15.65
N ASP A 22 -7.98 31.91 -16.28
CA ASP A 22 -7.74 32.07 -17.72
C ASP A 22 -6.41 31.40 -18.11
N PRO A 23 -6.38 30.53 -19.15
CA PRO A 23 -5.25 29.65 -19.48
C PRO A 23 -3.98 30.37 -19.95
N SER A 24 -4.00 31.69 -20.01
CA SER A 24 -2.86 32.54 -20.37
C SER A 24 -1.84 32.71 -19.21
N GLU A 25 -2.23 32.51 -17.95
CA GLU A 25 -1.31 32.65 -16.79
C GLU A 25 -0.53 31.36 -16.44
N ILE A 26 -0.99 30.18 -16.88
CA ILE A 26 -0.39 28.87 -16.57
C ILE A 26 0.97 28.65 -17.27
N ILE A 27 1.24 29.42 -18.32
CA ILE A 27 2.46 29.29 -19.15
C ILE A 27 3.70 29.89 -18.46
N SER A 28 3.51 30.70 -17.41
CA SER A 28 4.59 31.52 -16.84
C SER A 28 5.45 30.84 -15.76
N ASP A 29 5.08 29.66 -15.25
CA ASP A 29 5.84 29.01 -14.17
C ASP A 29 6.09 27.50 -14.38
N PRO A 30 7.34 27.09 -14.73
CA PRO A 30 7.70 25.69 -14.91
C PRO A 30 7.69 24.87 -13.61
N THR A 31 7.65 25.52 -12.44
CA THR A 31 7.58 24.83 -11.14
C THR A 31 6.19 24.27 -10.87
N LEU A 32 5.14 24.97 -11.29
CA LEU A 32 3.74 24.54 -11.18
C LEU A 32 3.44 23.33 -12.07
N ALA A 33 4.04 23.28 -13.27
CA ALA A 33 3.90 22.15 -14.18
C ALA A 33 4.49 20.86 -13.58
N SER A 34 5.68 20.92 -12.97
CA SER A 34 6.29 19.73 -12.35
C SER A 34 5.53 19.27 -11.09
N LEU A 35 4.92 20.20 -10.36
CA LEU A 35 4.14 19.88 -9.16
C LEU A 35 2.84 19.15 -9.53
N ALA A 36 2.15 19.62 -10.57
CA ALA A 36 0.93 19.02 -11.06
C ALA A 36 1.19 17.65 -11.74
N GLU A 37 2.32 17.47 -12.45
CA GLU A 37 2.74 16.16 -12.96
C GLU A 37 2.98 15.15 -11.83
N ARG A 38 3.52 15.60 -10.69
CA ARG A 38 3.75 14.77 -9.51
C ARG A 38 2.48 14.46 -8.71
N ILE A 39 1.54 15.41 -8.62
CA ILE A 39 0.28 15.23 -7.89
C ILE A 39 -0.72 14.37 -8.69
N TYR A 40 -0.82 14.59 -10.00
CA TYR A 40 -1.77 13.89 -10.85
C TYR A 40 -1.17 12.68 -11.59
N GLY A 41 0.15 12.51 -11.59
CA GLY A 41 0.83 11.34 -12.17
C GLY A 41 0.71 11.24 -13.69
N MET A 42 0.38 12.35 -14.37
CA MET A 42 0.20 12.41 -15.82
C MET A 42 1.02 13.58 -16.39
N ASP A 43 1.73 13.33 -17.49
CA ASP A 43 2.51 14.35 -18.20
C ASP A 43 1.57 15.39 -18.82
N ILE A 44 1.63 16.62 -18.32
CA ILE A 44 0.74 17.73 -18.69
C ILE A 44 0.96 18.14 -20.16
N LYS A 45 2.11 17.80 -20.75
CA LYS A 45 2.39 18.05 -22.17
C LYS A 45 1.48 17.25 -23.10
N ALA A 46 1.07 16.05 -22.70
CA ALA A 46 0.13 15.22 -23.47
C ALA A 46 -1.30 15.79 -23.42
N LEU A 47 -1.73 16.29 -22.26
CA LEU A 47 -3.06 16.88 -22.07
C LEU A 47 -3.24 18.22 -22.80
N LEU A 48 -2.18 19.05 -22.85
CA LEU A 48 -2.22 20.31 -23.58
C LEU A 48 -2.23 20.12 -25.11
N THR A 49 -1.59 19.04 -25.59
CA THR A 49 -1.62 18.65 -27.01
C THR A 49 -2.99 18.11 -27.41
N GLU A 50 -3.66 17.33 -26.54
CA GLU A 50 -5.03 16.84 -26.78
C GLU A 50 -6.08 17.96 -26.78
N LYS A 51 -5.82 19.08 -26.06
CA LYS A 51 -6.67 20.28 -26.07
C LYS A 51 -6.35 21.30 -27.17
N GLY A 52 -5.44 20.98 -28.11
CA GLY A 52 -5.21 21.79 -29.31
C GLY A 52 -4.49 23.13 -29.08
N ILE A 53 -3.69 23.24 -28.01
CA ILE A 53 -2.88 24.43 -27.75
C ILE A 53 -1.45 24.15 -28.22
N GLU A 54 -1.11 24.68 -29.39
CA GLU A 54 0.24 24.57 -29.97
C GLU A 54 1.22 25.47 -29.20
N MET A 55 2.20 24.86 -28.54
CA MET A 55 3.40 25.59 -28.12
C MET A 55 4.33 25.79 -29.32
N PRO A 56 5.01 26.95 -29.44
CA PRO A 56 5.95 27.20 -30.51
C PRO A 56 7.07 26.16 -30.48
N SER A 57 7.25 25.51 -31.64
CA SER A 57 8.25 24.49 -31.92
C SER A 57 9.65 24.98 -31.56
N GLY A 58 10.17 24.48 -30.44
CA GLY A 58 11.58 24.57 -30.07
C GLY A 58 12.27 23.26 -30.39
N GLU A 59 13.19 23.33 -31.35
CA GLU A 59 14.06 22.29 -31.88
C GLU A 59 14.37 21.11 -30.94
N SER A 60 13.96 19.90 -31.33
CA SER A 60 14.45 18.63 -30.76
C SER A 60 15.86 18.33 -31.30
N PRO A 61 16.90 18.19 -30.46
CA PRO A 61 18.08 17.44 -30.85
C PRO A 61 17.78 15.94 -30.72
N SER A 62 17.97 15.24 -31.83
CA SER A 62 17.84 13.80 -31.98
C SER A 62 18.65 13.00 -30.95
N PRO A 63 18.12 11.90 -30.37
CA PRO A 63 18.96 10.93 -29.67
C PRO A 63 19.71 10.11 -30.72
N SER A 64 20.95 10.50 -30.97
CA SER A 64 21.92 9.72 -31.72
C SER A 64 22.07 8.34 -31.09
N SER A 65 21.78 7.33 -31.90
CA SER A 65 22.10 5.93 -31.66
C SER A 65 23.58 5.77 -31.36
N THR A 66 23.94 5.49 -30.12
CA THR A 66 25.25 4.90 -29.79
C THR A 66 25.04 3.85 -28.71
N SER A 67 24.60 2.67 -29.16
CA SER A 67 24.81 1.44 -28.41
C SER A 67 26.31 1.24 -28.22
N LEU A 68 26.81 1.52 -27.02
CA LEU A 68 28.11 1.00 -26.56
C LEU A 68 27.98 -0.52 -26.45
N ILE A 69 28.25 -1.22 -27.56
CA ILE A 69 28.50 -2.66 -27.53
C ILE A 69 29.98 -2.84 -27.20
N GLU A 70 30.26 -3.15 -25.93
CA GLU A 70 31.59 -3.60 -25.53
C GLU A 70 31.79 -5.02 -26.06
N VAL A 71 32.56 -5.14 -27.15
CA VAL A 71 32.97 -6.42 -27.72
C VAL A 71 34.04 -7.01 -26.80
N ILE A 72 33.64 -7.92 -25.92
CA ILE A 72 34.58 -8.72 -25.12
C ILE A 72 35.23 -9.75 -26.07
N PRO A 73 36.55 -9.74 -26.28
CA PRO A 73 37.20 -10.79 -27.07
C PRO A 73 37.07 -12.12 -26.33
N SER A 74 36.64 -13.17 -27.05
CA SER A 74 36.46 -14.53 -26.53
C SER A 74 37.71 -15.02 -25.80
N SER A 75 37.70 -14.94 -24.46
CA SER A 75 38.69 -15.60 -23.64
C SER A 75 38.42 -17.10 -23.66
N ASN A 76 39.41 -17.88 -24.08
CA ASN A 76 39.44 -19.33 -23.89
C ASN A 76 39.48 -19.63 -22.38
N LEU A 77 38.32 -19.80 -21.76
CA LEU A 77 38.25 -20.32 -20.39
C LEU A 77 38.55 -21.84 -20.44
N PRO A 78 39.45 -22.37 -19.59
CA PRO A 78 39.66 -23.79 -19.44
C PRO A 78 38.38 -24.48 -18.91
N PRO A 79 38.14 -25.76 -19.25
CA PRO A 79 36.91 -26.44 -18.86
C PRO A 79 36.79 -26.52 -17.33
N PRO A 80 35.58 -26.33 -16.77
CA PRO A 80 35.36 -26.39 -15.33
C PRO A 80 35.66 -27.81 -14.82
N GLY A 81 36.48 -27.91 -13.78
CA GLY A 81 36.73 -29.16 -13.08
C GLY A 81 35.46 -29.74 -12.44
N PRO A 82 35.45 -31.02 -12.05
CA PRO A 82 34.28 -31.66 -11.47
C PRO A 82 33.86 -30.93 -10.19
N LEU A 83 32.60 -30.48 -10.17
CA LEU A 83 32.00 -29.80 -9.03
C LEU A 83 31.95 -30.79 -7.85
N GLY A 84 32.62 -30.44 -6.76
CA GLY A 84 32.50 -31.17 -5.50
C GLY A 84 31.06 -31.18 -5.02
N GLU A 85 30.64 -32.30 -4.43
CA GLU A 85 29.29 -32.52 -3.93
C GLU A 85 28.92 -31.45 -2.89
N LEU A 86 27.97 -30.59 -3.25
CA LEU A 86 27.44 -29.57 -2.35
C LEU A 86 26.66 -30.27 -1.24
N PRO A 87 26.84 -29.89 0.05
CA PRO A 87 26.05 -30.44 1.13
C PRO A 87 24.57 -30.15 0.85
N ALA A 88 23.75 -31.20 0.84
CA ALA A 88 22.31 -31.09 0.63
C ALA A 88 21.74 -30.16 1.69
N LEU A 89 21.30 -28.97 1.28
CA LEU A 89 20.53 -28.10 2.14
C LEU A 89 19.25 -28.85 2.51
N GLU A 90 19.01 -29.02 3.81
CA GLU A 90 17.80 -29.62 4.35
C GLU A 90 16.58 -28.91 3.73
N GLN A 91 15.89 -29.64 2.84
CA GLN A 91 14.69 -29.15 2.20
C GLN A 91 13.61 -29.05 3.27
N THR A 92 13.38 -27.84 3.80
CA THR A 92 12.29 -27.58 4.72
C THR A 92 10.99 -28.10 4.10
N SER A 93 10.36 -29.08 4.74
CA SER A 93 9.16 -29.71 4.21
C SER A 93 8.05 -28.67 4.16
N ALA A 94 7.67 -28.23 2.97
CA ALA A 94 6.57 -27.30 2.80
C ALA A 94 5.29 -27.92 3.40
N ALA A 95 4.67 -27.22 4.35
CA ALA A 95 3.42 -27.66 4.95
C ALA A 95 2.38 -27.90 3.86
N SER A 96 1.67 -29.05 3.94
CA SER A 96 0.66 -29.37 2.95
C SER A 96 -0.43 -28.30 2.92
N ARG A 97 -0.99 -28.01 1.74
CA ARG A 97 -2.03 -26.99 1.56
C ARG A 97 -3.19 -27.16 2.55
N ASN A 98 -3.56 -28.41 2.85
CA ASN A 98 -4.60 -28.75 3.82
C ASN A 98 -4.19 -28.40 5.25
N THR A 99 -2.94 -28.69 5.64
CA THR A 99 -2.39 -28.29 6.94
C THR A 99 -2.42 -26.78 7.12
N LEU A 100 -2.09 -26.02 6.08
CA LEU A 100 -2.14 -24.55 6.13
C LEU A 100 -3.56 -24.02 6.34
N PHE A 101 -4.56 -24.57 5.64
CA PHE A 101 -5.96 -24.16 5.83
C PHE A 101 -6.48 -24.49 7.24
N ILE A 102 -6.11 -25.66 7.77
CA ILE A 102 -6.47 -26.04 9.16
C ILE A 102 -5.82 -25.06 10.14
N LEU A 103 -4.52 -24.80 9.99
CA LEU A 103 -3.77 -23.95 10.90
C LEU A 103 -4.30 -22.50 10.86
N LEU A 104 -4.57 -21.97 9.67
CA LEU A 104 -5.13 -20.63 9.51
C LEU A 104 -6.56 -20.53 10.09
N GLY A 105 -7.40 -21.54 9.88
CA GLY A 105 -8.77 -21.56 10.41
C GLY A 105 -8.80 -21.67 11.93
N VAL A 106 -7.97 -22.53 12.53
CA VAL A 106 -7.83 -22.66 13.99
C VAL A 106 -7.25 -21.38 14.59
N LEU A 107 -6.24 -20.78 13.95
CA LEU A 107 -5.68 -19.51 14.38
C LEU A 107 -6.76 -18.42 14.38
N ALA A 108 -7.51 -18.26 13.28
CA ALA A 108 -8.58 -17.27 13.18
C ALA A 108 -9.67 -17.47 14.25
N LEU A 109 -10.08 -18.72 14.49
CA LEU A 109 -11.02 -19.05 15.56
C LEU A 109 -10.48 -18.70 16.94
N SER A 110 -9.21 -19.06 17.22
CA SER A 110 -8.59 -18.77 18.50
C SER A 110 -8.50 -17.26 18.76
N VAL A 111 -8.09 -16.48 17.76
CA VAL A 111 -7.99 -15.03 17.85
C VAL A 111 -9.37 -14.39 18.04
N ALA A 112 -10.38 -14.83 17.29
CA ALA A 112 -11.74 -14.32 17.43
C ALA A 112 -12.33 -14.60 18.82
N LEU A 113 -12.13 -15.81 19.35
CA LEU A 113 -12.60 -16.20 20.69
C LEU A 113 -11.85 -15.46 21.80
N LEU A 114 -10.54 -15.35 21.70
CA LEU A 114 -9.73 -14.58 22.65
C LEU A 114 -10.16 -13.10 22.66
N ASN A 115 -10.36 -12.51 21.49
CA ASN A 115 -10.86 -11.14 21.40
C ASN A 115 -12.25 -10.98 22.02
N LEU A 116 -13.14 -11.96 21.83
CA LEU A 116 -14.51 -11.87 22.33
C LEU A 116 -14.59 -12.07 23.86
N VAL A 117 -13.81 -13.00 24.42
CA VAL A 117 -13.91 -13.38 25.84
C VAL A 117 -12.99 -12.56 26.74
N MET A 118 -11.73 -12.37 26.31
CA MET A 118 -10.71 -11.69 27.12
C MET A 118 -10.48 -10.25 26.64
N GLY A 119 -10.66 -10.00 25.34
CA GLY A 119 -10.33 -8.72 24.71
C GLY A 119 -8.86 -8.62 24.35
N LEU A 120 -8.56 -8.22 23.11
CA LEU A 120 -7.18 -8.02 22.65
C LEU A 120 -6.49 -6.82 23.33
N GLY A 121 -7.25 -5.90 23.91
CA GLY A 121 -6.77 -4.72 24.62
C GLY A 121 -5.99 -5.07 25.89
N GLU A 122 -6.28 -6.22 26.51
CA GLU A 122 -5.51 -6.72 27.64
C GLU A 122 -4.07 -7.12 27.24
N LEU A 123 -3.88 -7.54 25.98
CA LEU A 123 -2.57 -7.96 25.47
C LEU A 123 -1.81 -6.79 24.83
N TYR A 124 -2.54 -5.87 24.19
CA TYR A 124 -1.97 -4.72 23.50
C TYR A 124 -2.91 -3.52 23.64
N ASN A 125 -2.58 -2.60 24.56
CA ASN A 125 -3.32 -1.36 24.77
C ASN A 125 -2.51 -0.13 24.31
N PRO A 126 -2.72 0.37 23.08
CA PRO A 126 -2.12 1.61 22.61
C PRO A 126 -2.91 2.86 23.04
N CYS A 127 -4.07 2.72 23.70
CA CYS A 127 -4.86 3.87 24.11
C CYS A 127 -4.23 4.61 25.28
N THR A 128 -4.35 5.93 25.24
CA THR A 128 -3.91 6.84 26.30
C THR A 128 -5.04 7.25 27.26
N THR A 129 -6.26 6.74 27.06
CA THR A 129 -7.46 7.07 27.82
C THR A 129 -8.01 5.85 28.57
N ASP A 130 -8.71 6.08 29.68
CA ASP A 130 -9.28 5.04 30.55
C ASP A 130 -10.38 4.19 29.89
N TRP A 131 -10.81 4.56 28.68
CA TRP A 131 -11.90 3.88 27.98
C TRP A 131 -11.51 2.46 27.54
N CYS A 132 -10.30 2.28 27.01
CA CYS A 132 -9.80 0.99 26.56
C CYS A 132 -9.40 0.08 27.73
N ALA A 133 -9.20 0.64 28.94
CA ALA A 133 -9.01 -0.13 30.16
C ALA A 133 -10.31 -0.82 30.62
N ASN A 134 -11.48 -0.25 30.28
CA ASN A 134 -12.78 -0.83 30.58
C ASN A 134 -13.39 -1.59 29.39
N ASN A 135 -12.87 -1.36 28.18
CA ASN A 135 -13.32 -1.96 26.93
C ASN A 135 -12.12 -2.53 26.19
N SER A 136 -11.84 -3.82 26.40
CA SER A 136 -10.67 -4.49 25.83
C SER A 136 -10.96 -5.27 24.55
N LYS A 137 -12.21 -5.33 24.06
CA LYS A 137 -12.54 -6.04 22.82
C LYS A 137 -12.22 -5.17 21.60
N PHE A 138 -11.42 -5.68 20.68
CA PHE A 138 -11.11 -5.01 19.42
C PHE A 138 -12.28 -5.08 18.42
N ILE A 139 -12.60 -3.97 17.78
CA ILE A 139 -13.60 -3.89 16.71
C ILE A 139 -12.89 -4.03 15.35
N TRP A 140 -13.03 -5.19 14.72
CA TRP A 140 -12.37 -5.53 13.45
C TRP A 140 -12.61 -4.54 12.30
N LEU A 141 -13.75 -3.83 12.30
CA LEU A 141 -14.11 -2.85 11.27
C LEU A 141 -13.46 -1.48 11.45
N ALA A 142 -12.86 -1.22 12.62
CA ALA A 142 -12.29 0.08 12.97
C ALA A 142 -10.77 0.01 13.27
N PRO A 143 -9.93 -0.60 12.41
CA PRO A 143 -8.49 -0.70 12.65
C PRO A 143 -7.78 0.66 12.66
N HIS A 144 -8.40 1.69 12.09
CA HIS A 144 -7.86 3.05 12.09
C HIS A 144 -8.11 3.79 13.41
N GLN A 145 -8.98 3.27 14.28
CA GLN A 145 -9.37 3.92 15.54
C GLN A 145 -8.73 3.24 16.76
N LEU A 146 -7.56 2.61 16.59
CA LEU A 146 -6.86 1.89 17.67
C LEU A 146 -6.56 2.76 18.90
N THR A 147 -6.38 4.07 18.71
CA THR A 147 -6.09 5.05 19.78
C THR A 147 -7.33 5.82 20.23
N GLN A 148 -8.49 5.58 19.62
CA GLN A 148 -9.75 6.26 19.88
C GLN A 148 -10.77 5.28 20.47
N ASP A 149 -11.83 5.82 21.05
CA ASP A 149 -12.91 5.08 21.70
C ASP A 149 -13.67 4.14 20.76
N GLY A 150 -13.84 4.51 19.49
CA GLY A 150 -14.58 3.71 18.51
C GLY A 150 -13.88 2.44 17.99
N GLY A 151 -12.59 2.23 18.33
CA GLY A 151 -11.86 1.00 17.99
C GLY A 151 -12.11 -0.17 18.95
N TRP A 152 -12.74 0.11 20.10
CA TRP A 152 -12.83 -0.82 21.23
C TRP A 152 -14.25 -0.96 21.73
N GLY A 153 -14.59 -2.14 22.24
CA GLY A 153 -15.91 -2.46 22.77
C GLY A 153 -15.85 -3.32 24.03
N SER A 154 -17.02 -3.58 24.59
CA SER A 154 -17.15 -4.45 25.75
C SER A 154 -16.94 -5.91 25.36
N VAL A 155 -16.19 -6.64 26.18
CA VAL A 155 -16.02 -8.10 26.05
C VAL A 155 -17.38 -8.80 26.17
N GLY A 156 -17.56 -9.89 25.44
CA GLY A 156 -18.81 -10.64 25.36
C GLY A 156 -19.87 -10.07 24.41
N ALA A 157 -19.77 -8.82 23.99
CA ALA A 157 -20.69 -8.25 23.00
C ALA A 157 -20.27 -8.64 21.57
N ALA A 158 -20.81 -9.74 21.03
CA ALA A 158 -20.49 -10.20 19.67
C ALA A 158 -21.12 -9.30 18.60
N GLY A 159 -20.30 -8.78 17.70
CA GLY A 159 -20.71 -8.01 16.53
C GLY A 159 -20.69 -8.83 15.24
N ILE A 160 -21.20 -8.23 14.16
CA ILE A 160 -21.21 -8.84 12.81
C ILE A 160 -19.80 -9.32 12.39
N PRO A 161 -18.71 -8.53 12.59
CA PRO A 161 -17.37 -8.97 12.18
C PRO A 161 -16.85 -10.18 12.97
N ASP A 162 -17.26 -10.32 14.24
CA ASP A 162 -16.86 -11.46 15.07
C ASP A 162 -17.50 -12.75 14.54
N TYR A 163 -18.79 -12.71 14.20
CA TYR A 163 -19.47 -13.83 13.57
C TYR A 163 -18.87 -14.19 12.21
N ALA A 164 -18.48 -13.19 11.42
CA ALA A 164 -17.82 -13.42 10.14
C ALA A 164 -16.46 -14.11 10.30
N MET A 165 -15.63 -13.69 11.26
CA MET A 165 -14.36 -14.36 11.57
C MET A 165 -14.57 -15.78 12.09
N ILE A 166 -15.49 -15.98 13.03
CA ILE A 166 -15.76 -17.32 13.59
C ILE A 166 -16.30 -18.25 12.50
N GLY A 167 -17.28 -17.79 11.72
CA GLY A 167 -17.85 -18.56 10.62
C GLY A 167 -16.82 -18.88 9.53
N GLY A 168 -16.02 -17.88 9.13
CA GLY A 168 -14.96 -18.05 8.14
C GLY A 168 -13.86 -19.00 8.61
N GLY A 169 -13.44 -18.90 9.87
CA GLY A 169 -12.47 -19.79 10.49
C GLY A 169 -12.97 -21.23 10.54
N LEU A 170 -14.22 -21.45 10.94
CA LEU A 170 -14.88 -22.76 10.90
C LEU A 170 -14.90 -23.35 9.49
N ILE A 171 -15.29 -22.56 8.49
CA ILE A 171 -15.33 -23.00 7.09
C ILE A 171 -13.92 -23.36 6.60
N LEU A 172 -12.92 -22.53 6.88
CA LEU A 172 -11.51 -22.79 6.52
C LEU A 172 -11.00 -24.09 7.14
N THR A 173 -11.27 -24.31 8.43
CA THR A 173 -10.90 -25.55 9.12
C THR A 173 -11.60 -26.76 8.49
N LEU A 174 -12.90 -26.68 8.21
CA LEU A 174 -13.64 -27.76 7.56
C LEU A 174 -13.13 -28.06 6.14
N LEU A 175 -12.81 -27.04 5.34
CA LEU A 175 -12.23 -27.21 4.01
C LEU A 175 -10.84 -27.84 4.06
N GLY A 176 -10.04 -27.50 5.07
CA GLY A 176 -8.73 -28.13 5.30
C GLY A 176 -8.84 -29.60 5.74
N LEU A 177 -9.85 -29.92 6.55
CA LEU A 177 -10.15 -31.29 6.99
C LEU A 177 -10.79 -32.17 5.90
N ARG A 178 -11.43 -31.57 4.89
CA ARG A 178 -11.88 -32.28 3.69
C ARG A 178 -10.65 -32.80 2.93
N LYS A 179 -10.27 -34.04 3.22
CA LYS A 179 -9.38 -34.82 2.34
C LYS A 179 -9.99 -34.81 0.94
N LYS A 180 -9.16 -34.62 -0.10
CA LYS A 180 -9.54 -35.00 -1.45
C LYS A 180 -9.86 -36.50 -1.40
N ALA A 181 -11.15 -36.84 -1.44
CA ALA A 181 -11.61 -38.19 -1.74
C ALA A 181 -11.26 -38.52 -3.19
#